data_AF-A0A7W1BI04-F1
#
_entry.id   AF-A0A7W1BI04-F1
#
_cell.length_a   1.000
_cell.length_b   1.000
_cell.length_c   1.000
_cell.angle_alpha   90.00
_cell.angle_beta   90.00
_cell.angle_gamma   90.00
#
_symmetry.space_group_name_H-M   'P 1'
#
loop_
_entity.id
_entity.type
_entity.pdbx_description
1 polymer ?
#
loop_
_entity_poly.entity_id
_entity_poly.type
_entity_poly.pdbx_seq_one_letter_code
_entity_poly.pdbx_strand_id
1 'polypeptide(L)'
;MKSISLDGQIHHACGGRYQSSTEPVTVRASGMSATVDRVVLRCNKCEHEERTVDHRDDAERIAWLSIRKTNCLLAPKEIRSLRERLSLTHDQLGDLLYGTPKGIVEGWERGRYLQNQQVDDMLRSLENRDTLERLAAKAGVTLKTGESAVGDGEVEVVNEEVGSVGGEERLQAQK
;
A
#
# COMPACT_ATOMS: atom_id res chain seq x y z
N MET A 1 12.10 -1.34 21.53
CA MET A 1 13.34 -0.71 22.05
C MET A 1 13.28 0.75 21.64
N LYS A 2 13.31 1.70 22.58
CA LYS A 2 13.32 3.13 22.21
C LYS A 2 14.68 3.43 21.59
N SER A 3 14.67 3.87 20.34
CA SER A 3 15.86 4.43 19.72
C SER A 3 16.29 5.65 20.52
N ILE A 4 17.49 5.59 21.08
CA ILE A 4 18.08 6.71 21.79
C ILE A 4 18.41 7.74 20.70
N SER A 5 17.66 8.83 20.64
CA SER A 5 17.98 9.93 19.73
C SER A 5 19.34 10.50 20.12
N LEU A 6 20.28 10.48 19.18
CA LEU A 6 21.60 11.06 19.31
C LEU A 6 21.59 12.58 19.07
N ASP A 7 20.44 13.15 18.70
CA ASP A 7 20.30 14.59 18.48
C ASP A 7 20.60 15.37 19.78
N GLY A 8 21.46 16.38 19.68
CA GLY A 8 21.96 17.15 20.82
C GLY A 8 22.99 16.44 21.70
N GLN A 9 23.29 15.15 21.47
CA GLN A 9 24.31 14.43 22.22
C GLN A 9 25.73 14.91 21.89
N ILE A 10 26.62 14.79 22.88
CA ILE A 10 28.00 15.24 22.76
C ILE A 10 28.80 14.23 21.92
N HIS A 11 29.47 14.72 20.88
CA HIS A 11 30.43 13.94 20.14
C HIS A 11 31.75 13.87 20.93
N HIS A 12 32.00 12.72 21.57
CA HIS A 12 33.10 12.55 22.53
C HIS A 12 34.50 12.87 21.97
N ALA A 13 34.74 12.71 20.66
CA ALA A 13 36.07 12.97 20.08
C ALA A 13 36.40 14.48 19.98
N CYS A 14 35.41 15.34 19.76
CA CYS A 14 35.64 16.77 19.52
C CYS A 14 34.94 17.70 20.51
N GLY A 15 34.02 17.20 21.34
CA GLY A 15 33.19 17.98 22.26
C GLY A 15 32.07 18.79 21.58
N GLY A 16 31.86 18.61 20.27
CA GLY A 16 30.72 19.17 19.55
C GLY A 16 29.41 18.46 19.88
N ARG A 17 28.31 18.87 19.25
CA ARG A 17 27.00 18.23 19.38
C ARG A 17 26.50 17.73 18.03
N TYR A 18 25.86 16.58 18.05
CA TYR A 18 25.13 16.10 16.88
C TYR A 18 23.88 16.96 16.65
N GLN A 19 23.66 17.30 15.39
CA GLN A 19 22.47 17.99 14.90
C GLN A 19 21.90 17.20 13.73
N SER A 20 20.58 17.02 13.70
CA SER A 20 19.90 16.44 12.55
C SER A 20 20.06 17.32 11.30
N SER A 21 20.42 16.69 10.19
CA SER A 21 20.44 17.26 8.85
C SER A 21 19.75 16.29 7.88
N THR A 22 19.28 16.76 6.73
CA THR A 22 18.62 15.93 5.72
C THR A 22 19.45 15.86 4.46
N GLU A 23 19.58 14.67 3.87
CA GLU A 23 20.21 14.47 2.57
C GLU A 23 19.29 13.67 1.62
N PRO A 24 19.26 13.99 0.32
CA PRO A 24 18.50 13.20 -0.63
C PRO A 24 19.18 11.85 -0.85
N VAL A 25 18.42 10.76 -0.73
CA VAL A 25 18.85 9.39 -1.03
C VAL A 25 17.92 8.77 -2.06
N THR A 26 18.50 8.06 -3.03
CA THR A 26 17.72 7.26 -3.98
C THR A 26 17.65 5.81 -3.50
N VAL A 27 16.45 5.34 -3.19
CA VAL A 27 16.17 3.95 -2.85
C VAL A 27 15.66 3.24 -4.10
N ARG A 28 16.21 2.05 -4.39
CA ARG A 28 15.84 1.23 -5.55
C ARG A 28 15.29 -0.11 -5.08
N ALA A 29 14.16 -0.55 -5.64
CA ALA A 29 13.53 -1.83 -5.33
C ALA A 29 12.75 -2.35 -6.54
N SER A 30 12.99 -3.60 -6.93
CA SER A 30 12.27 -4.28 -8.02
C SER A 30 12.20 -3.48 -9.34
N GLY A 31 13.30 -2.86 -9.75
CA GLY A 31 13.36 -2.04 -10.97
C GLY A 31 12.75 -0.64 -10.85
N MET A 32 12.13 -0.32 -9.71
CA MET A 32 11.58 1.00 -9.40
C MET A 32 12.53 1.77 -8.47
N SER A 33 12.40 3.10 -8.45
CA SER A 33 13.18 3.95 -7.54
C SER A 33 12.43 5.19 -7.11
N ALA A 34 12.74 5.68 -5.91
CA ALA A 34 12.33 7.00 -5.44
C ALA A 34 13.49 7.70 -4.74
N THR A 35 13.55 9.03 -4.91
CA THR A 35 14.47 9.89 -4.17
C THR A 35 13.70 10.52 -3.01
N VAL A 36 14.23 10.36 -1.80
CA VAL A 36 13.61 10.84 -0.56
C VAL A 36 14.65 11.49 0.33
N ASP A 37 14.22 12.41 1.19
CA ASP A 37 15.10 13.00 2.19
C ASP A 37 15.28 12.04 3.36
N ARG A 38 16.53 11.75 3.68
CA ARG A 38 16.93 10.92 4.82
C ARG A 38 17.60 11.78 5.88
N VAL A 39 17.22 11.55 7.13
CA VAL A 39 17.84 12.20 8.27
C VAL A 39 19.22 11.59 8.53
N VAL A 40 20.23 12.44 8.71
CA VAL A 40 21.58 12.10 9.14
C VAL A 40 21.95 12.98 10.32
N LEU A 41 22.81 12.50 11.20
CA LEU A 41 23.30 13.30 12.32
C LEU A 41 24.69 13.79 12.00
N ARG A 42 24.88 15.10 12.00
CA ARG A 42 26.19 15.72 11.74
C ARG A 42 26.65 16.46 12.99
N CYS A 43 27.90 16.23 13.40
CA CYS A 43 28.51 16.98 14.48
C CYS A 43 28.81 18.40 14.02
N ASN A 44 28.31 19.40 14.74
CA ASN A 44 28.45 20.82 14.39
C ASN A 44 29.89 21.38 14.41
N LYS A 45 30.85 20.64 14.97
CA LYS A 45 32.26 21.07 15.13
C LYS A 45 33.24 20.42 14.16
N CYS A 46 33.05 19.15 13.85
CA CYS A 46 34.01 18.36 13.06
C CYS A 46 33.36 17.61 11.90
N GLU A 47 32.07 17.87 11.65
CA GLU A 47 31.29 17.28 10.56
C GLU A 47 31.19 15.75 10.57
N HIS A 48 31.56 15.10 11.68
CA HIS A 48 31.40 13.65 11.85
C HIS A 48 29.94 13.28 11.66
N GLU A 49 29.70 12.26 10.83
CA GLU A 49 28.37 11.84 10.42
C GLU A 49 28.03 10.49 11.03
N GLU A 50 26.89 10.42 11.70
CA GLU A 50 26.34 9.19 12.25
C GLU A 50 25.02 8.86 11.56
N ARG A 51 24.89 7.60 11.12
CA ARG A 51 23.66 7.05 10.53
C ARG A 51 23.09 5.97 11.43
N THR A 52 21.89 6.19 11.95
CA THR A 52 21.19 5.19 12.74
C THR A 52 20.38 4.25 11.85
N VAL A 53 20.07 3.06 12.35
CA VAL A 53 19.19 2.11 11.67
C VAL A 53 17.80 2.71 11.47
N ASP A 54 17.27 3.43 12.46
CA ASP A 54 15.93 4.03 12.37
C ASP A 54 15.84 5.06 11.24
N HIS A 55 16.87 5.90 11.04
CA HIS A 55 16.87 6.86 9.94
C HIS A 55 16.88 6.20 8.57
N ARG A 56 17.54 5.04 8.43
CA ARG A 56 17.53 4.26 7.20
C ARG A 56 16.15 3.66 6.98
N ASP A 57 15.59 3.00 8.00
CA ASP A 57 14.29 2.33 7.91
C ASP A 57 13.15 3.34 7.67
N ASP A 58 13.27 4.56 8.21
CA ASP A 58 12.35 5.68 7.93
C ASP A 58 12.44 6.14 6.47
N ALA A 59 13.64 6.35 5.96
CA ALA A 59 13.86 6.73 4.57
C ALA A 59 13.34 5.64 3.61
N GLU A 60 13.59 4.36 3.89
CA GLU A 60 13.07 3.24 3.10
C GLU A 60 11.55 3.21 3.08
N ARG A 61 10.89 3.43 4.23
CA ARG A 61 9.43 3.48 4.31
C ARG A 61 8.85 4.63 3.50
N ILE A 62 9.44 5.82 3.59
CA ILE A 62 9.03 6.98 2.79
C ILE A 62 9.23 6.69 1.30
N ALA A 63 10.35 6.06 0.94
CA ALA A 63 10.62 5.69 -0.44
C ALA A 63 9.61 4.67 -0.98
N TRP A 64 9.26 3.63 -0.23
CA TRP A 64 8.25 2.67 -0.66
C TRP A 64 6.88 3.32 -0.84
N LEU A 65 6.47 4.23 0.04
CA LEU A 65 5.23 4.99 -0.14
C LEU A 65 5.27 5.82 -1.42
N SER A 66 6.40 6.49 -1.70
CA SER A 66 6.60 7.23 -2.94
C SER A 66 6.56 6.31 -4.17
N ILE A 67 7.22 5.15 -4.12
CA ILE A 67 7.24 4.19 -5.23
C ILE A 67 5.82 3.66 -5.50
N ARG A 68 5.07 3.29 -4.46
CA ARG A 68 3.68 2.82 -4.61
C ARG A 68 2.81 3.89 -5.27
N LYS A 69 2.91 5.14 -4.82
CA LYS A 69 2.15 6.25 -5.37
C LYS A 69 2.48 6.49 -6.84
N THR A 70 3.76 6.52 -7.20
CA THR A 70 4.21 6.78 -8.58
C THR A 70 3.83 5.66 -9.55
N ASN A 71 3.82 4.41 -9.08
CA ASN A 71 3.54 3.23 -9.92
C ASN A 71 2.11 2.70 -9.74
N CYS A 72 1.21 3.45 -9.07
CA CYS A 72 -0.17 3.06 -8.82
C CYS A 72 -0.34 1.66 -8.18
N LEU A 73 0.63 1.25 -7.36
CA LEU A 73 0.58 -0.03 -6.66
C LEU A 73 -0.40 0.05 -5.49
N LEU A 74 -1.05 -1.07 -5.17
CA LEU A 74 -1.92 -1.20 -4.00
C LEU A 74 -1.19 -0.75 -2.74
N ALA A 75 -1.84 0.04 -1.91
CA ALA A 75 -1.39 0.42 -0.59
C ALA A 75 -1.51 -0.74 0.41
N PRO A 76 -0.74 -0.75 1.51
CA PRO A 76 -0.78 -1.83 2.51
C PRO A 76 -2.19 -2.14 3.03
N LYS A 77 -3.01 -1.10 3.23
CA LYS A 77 -4.41 -1.24 3.68
C LYS A 77 -5.30 -1.88 2.62
N GLU A 78 -5.05 -1.60 1.33
CA GLU A 78 -5.83 -2.16 0.22
C GLU A 78 -5.53 -3.66 0.06
N ILE A 79 -4.26 -4.05 0.16
CA ILE A 79 -3.85 -5.47 0.14
C ILE A 79 -4.54 -6.23 1.29
N ARG A 80 -4.52 -5.66 2.50
CA ARG A 80 -5.20 -6.25 3.66
C ARG A 80 -6.72 -6.36 3.42
N SER A 81 -7.35 -5.31 2.92
CA SER A 81 -8.80 -5.27 2.68
C SER A 81 -9.21 -6.28 1.61
N LEU A 82 -8.40 -6.42 0.55
CA LEU A 82 -8.58 -7.45 -0.48
C LEU A 82 -8.53 -8.85 0.15
N ARG A 83 -7.48 -9.15 0.92
CA ARG A 83 -7.33 -10.46 1.57
C ARG A 83 -8.52 -10.78 2.48
N GLU A 84 -8.91 -9.83 3.32
CA GLU A 84 -10.00 -10.00 4.28
C GLU A 84 -11.35 -10.17 3.58
N ARG A 85 -11.63 -9.38 2.54
CA ARG A 85 -12.84 -9.51 1.71
C ARG A 85 -12.93 -10.87 1.01
N LEU A 86 -11.81 -11.41 0.56
CA LEU A 86 -11.75 -12.75 -0.03
C LEU A 86 -11.72 -13.87 1.02
N SER A 87 -11.77 -13.53 2.32
CA SER A 87 -11.70 -14.47 3.45
C SER A 87 -10.47 -15.39 3.43
N LEU A 88 -9.34 -14.88 2.93
CA LEU A 88 -8.09 -15.61 2.82
C LEU A 88 -7.20 -15.40 4.06
N THR A 89 -6.46 -16.42 4.45
CA THR A 89 -5.34 -16.27 5.38
C THR A 89 -4.10 -15.73 4.65
N HIS A 90 -3.11 -15.23 5.40
CA HIS A 90 -1.84 -14.80 4.80
C HIS A 90 -1.13 -15.95 4.07
N ASP A 91 -1.20 -17.16 4.62
CA ASP A 91 -0.63 -18.37 4.02
C ASP A 91 -1.33 -18.71 2.70
N GLN A 92 -2.68 -18.74 2.70
CA GLN A 92 -3.46 -19.02 1.49
C GLN A 92 -3.24 -17.97 0.40
N LEU A 93 -3.19 -16.69 0.76
CA LEU A 93 -2.88 -15.63 -0.21
C LEU A 93 -1.47 -15.81 -0.78
N GLY A 94 -0.51 -16.21 0.05
CA GLY A 94 0.84 -16.57 -0.38
C GLY A 94 0.86 -17.71 -1.39
N ASP A 95 0.12 -18.79 -1.11
CA ASP A 95 -0.01 -19.96 -1.98
C ASP A 95 -0.61 -19.58 -3.36
N LEU A 96 -1.63 -18.73 -3.38
CA LEU A 96 -2.23 -18.20 -4.62
C LEU A 96 -1.24 -17.36 -5.45
N LEU A 97 -0.31 -16.68 -4.77
CA LEU A 97 0.73 -15.84 -5.38
C LEU A 97 2.04 -16.62 -5.56
N TYR A 98 1.94 -17.83 -6.13
CA TYR A 98 3.07 -18.72 -6.44
C TYR A 98 3.93 -19.12 -5.23
N GLY A 99 3.30 -19.36 -4.08
CA GLY A 99 4.01 -19.79 -2.88
C GLY A 99 4.82 -18.66 -2.23
N THR A 100 4.34 -17.43 -2.32
CA THR A 100 4.94 -16.30 -1.61
C THR A 100 4.91 -16.59 -0.10
N PRO A 101 6.04 -16.49 0.62
CA PRO A 101 6.06 -16.76 2.06
C PRO A 101 5.13 -15.83 2.83
N LYS A 102 4.43 -16.36 3.83
CA LYS A 102 3.55 -15.60 4.73
C LYS A 102 4.15 -14.29 5.22
N GLY A 103 5.40 -14.32 5.67
CA GLY A 103 6.10 -13.15 6.21
C GLY A 103 6.23 -12.00 5.20
N ILE A 104 6.29 -12.33 3.91
CA ILE A 104 6.33 -11.34 2.83
C ILE A 104 4.94 -10.70 2.64
N VAL A 105 3.88 -11.51 2.59
CA VAL A 105 2.48 -11.03 2.50
C VAL A 105 2.16 -10.10 3.68
N GLU A 106 2.50 -10.57 4.89
CA GLU A 106 2.42 -9.82 6.12
C GLU A 106 3.24 -8.52 6.10
N GLY A 107 4.41 -8.53 5.46
CA GLY A 107 5.24 -7.35 5.28
C GLY A 107 4.63 -6.36 4.29
N TRP A 108 3.94 -6.81 3.24
CA TRP A 108 3.20 -5.93 2.33
C TRP A 108 2.05 -5.22 3.05
N GLU A 109 1.28 -5.94 3.86
CA GLU A 109 0.15 -5.36 4.64
C GLU A 109 0.61 -4.39 5.72
N ARG A 110 1.84 -4.57 6.25
CA ARG A 110 2.46 -3.63 7.18
C ARG A 110 3.23 -2.51 6.50
N GLY A 111 3.34 -2.54 5.16
CA GLY A 111 4.15 -1.58 4.39
C GLY A 111 5.67 -1.70 4.64
N ARG A 112 6.13 -2.85 5.15
CA ARG A 112 7.55 -3.19 5.35
C ARG A 112 8.23 -3.76 4.12
N TYR A 113 7.46 -4.20 3.13
CA TYR A 113 7.99 -4.66 1.85
C TYR A 113 7.22 -4.02 0.72
N LEU A 114 7.86 -3.92 -0.44
CA LEU A 114 7.26 -3.42 -1.66
C LEU A 114 6.97 -4.60 -2.60
N GLN A 115 5.72 -4.73 -3.06
CA GLN A 115 5.39 -5.65 -4.13
C GLN A 115 5.87 -5.10 -5.48
N ASN A 116 6.25 -5.97 -6.40
CA ASN A 116 6.50 -5.56 -7.77
C ASN A 116 5.18 -5.44 -8.55
N GLN A 117 5.24 -4.88 -9.77
CA GLN A 117 4.05 -4.70 -10.61
C GLN A 117 3.34 -6.01 -10.91
N GLN A 118 4.08 -7.07 -11.24
CA GLN A 118 3.49 -8.37 -11.55
C GLN A 118 2.66 -8.94 -10.40
N VAL A 119 3.15 -8.82 -9.16
CA VAL A 119 2.41 -9.23 -7.97
C VAL A 119 1.19 -8.33 -7.73
N ASP A 120 1.31 -7.03 -7.98
CA ASP A 120 0.17 -6.10 -7.88
C ASP A 120 -0.95 -6.47 -8.86
N ASP A 121 -0.59 -6.75 -10.11
CA ASP A 121 -1.54 -7.18 -11.15
C ASP A 121 -2.22 -8.50 -10.77
N MET A 122 -1.46 -9.45 -10.21
CA MET A 122 -2.02 -10.70 -9.70
C MET A 122 -2.99 -10.45 -8.55
N LEU A 123 -2.62 -9.63 -7.55
CA LEU A 123 -3.50 -9.28 -6.43
C LEU A 123 -4.83 -8.71 -6.94
N ARG A 124 -4.78 -7.78 -7.90
CA ARG A 124 -5.99 -7.19 -8.50
C ARG A 124 -6.82 -8.22 -9.26
N SER A 125 -6.17 -9.15 -9.95
CA SER A 125 -6.87 -10.22 -10.68
C SER A 125 -7.67 -11.17 -9.76
N LEU A 126 -7.30 -11.27 -8.47
CA LEU A 126 -8.04 -12.10 -7.50
C LEU A 126 -9.45 -11.57 -7.19
N GLU A 127 -9.76 -10.32 -7.57
CA GLU A 127 -11.13 -9.80 -7.48
C GLU A 127 -12.08 -10.50 -8.46
N ASN A 128 -11.55 -11.01 -9.57
CA ASN A 128 -12.32 -11.81 -10.50
C ASN A 128 -12.47 -13.24 -9.95
N ARG A 129 -13.73 -13.67 -9.79
CA ARG A 129 -14.08 -14.96 -9.17
C ARG A 129 -13.49 -16.15 -9.93
N ASP A 130 -13.57 -16.16 -11.25
CA ASP A 130 -13.03 -17.25 -12.08
C ASP A 130 -11.52 -17.37 -11.92
N THR A 131 -10.83 -16.23 -11.84
CA THR A 131 -9.38 -16.19 -11.63
C THR A 131 -9.01 -16.72 -10.25
N LEU A 132 -9.73 -16.29 -9.21
CA LEU A 132 -9.55 -16.75 -7.85
C LEU A 132 -9.76 -18.27 -7.74
N GLU A 133 -10.85 -18.81 -8.29
CA GLU A 133 -11.16 -20.24 -8.23
C GLU A 133 -10.14 -21.09 -8.98
N ARG A 134 -9.71 -20.65 -10.17
CA ARG A 134 -8.66 -21.32 -10.95
C ARG A 134 -7.34 -21.36 -10.20
N LEU A 135 -6.94 -20.26 -9.57
CA LEU A 135 -5.70 -20.19 -8.80
C LEU A 135 -5.80 -21.01 -7.51
N ALA A 136 -6.95 -20.99 -6.83
CA ALA A 136 -7.20 -21.78 -5.63
C ALA A 136 -7.17 -23.28 -5.91
N ALA A 137 -7.81 -23.72 -6.99
CA ALA A 137 -7.75 -25.11 -7.45
C ALA A 137 -6.31 -25.53 -7.76
N LYS A 138 -5.53 -24.67 -8.42
CA LYS A 138 -4.11 -24.92 -8.71
C LYS A 138 -3.25 -25.00 -7.44
N ALA A 139 -3.53 -24.16 -6.45
CA ALA A 139 -2.80 -24.11 -5.19
C ALA A 139 -3.28 -25.13 -4.15
N GLY A 140 -4.39 -25.85 -4.40
CA GLY A 140 -5.01 -26.74 -3.43
C GLY A 140 -5.67 -25.99 -2.26
N VAL A 141 -5.99 -24.71 -2.43
CA VAL A 141 -6.61 -23.87 -1.40
C VAL A 141 -8.13 -24.03 -1.44
N THR A 142 -8.73 -24.37 -0.30
CA THR A 142 -10.19 -24.41 -0.17
C THR A 142 -10.71 -23.00 0.08
N LEU A 143 -11.45 -22.45 -0.88
CA LEU A 143 -12.15 -21.18 -0.71
C LEU A 143 -13.41 -21.41 0.10
N LYS A 144 -13.69 -20.52 1.06
CA LYS A 144 -15.03 -20.46 1.64
C LYS A 144 -15.96 -19.93 0.56
N THR A 145 -16.84 -20.79 0.06
CA THR A 145 -17.91 -20.38 -0.84
C THR A 145 -18.83 -19.47 -0.04
N GLY A 146 -18.64 -18.16 -0.18
CA GLY A 146 -19.68 -17.22 0.22
C GLY A 146 -20.88 -17.52 -0.66
N GLU A 147 -21.98 -17.94 -0.05
CA GLU A 147 -23.31 -17.90 -0.62
C GLU A 147 -23.43 -16.59 -1.41
N SER A 148 -23.51 -16.70 -2.74
CA SER A 148 -23.97 -15.61 -3.57
C SER A 148 -25.30 -15.17 -2.98
N ALA A 149 -25.39 -13.91 -2.57
CA ALA A 149 -26.66 -13.23 -2.44
C ALA A 149 -27.32 -13.20 -3.83
N VAL A 150 -27.92 -14.33 -4.22
CA VAL A 150 -29.03 -14.37 -5.16
C VAL A 150 -30.20 -13.83 -4.37
N GLY A 151 -30.26 -12.51 -4.26
CA GLY A 151 -31.53 -11.84 -4.06
C GLY A 151 -32.31 -12.02 -5.34
N ASP A 152 -33.09 -13.10 -5.43
CA ASP A 152 -34.31 -13.13 -6.23
C ASP A 152 -35.23 -12.03 -5.66
N GLY A 153 -34.95 -10.80 -6.09
CA GLY A 153 -35.85 -9.68 -5.96
C GLY A 153 -36.99 -9.93 -6.94
N GLU A 154 -38.07 -10.50 -6.41
CA GLU A 154 -39.38 -10.54 -7.02
C GLU A 154 -39.69 -9.17 -7.64
N VAL A 155 -39.90 -9.19 -8.95
CA VAL A 155 -40.23 -8.02 -9.76
C VAL A 155 -41.68 -7.65 -9.43
N GLU A 156 -41.89 -6.72 -8.50
CA GLU A 156 -43.19 -6.07 -8.35
C GLU A 156 -43.31 -5.00 -9.44
N VAL A 157 -43.96 -5.38 -10.54
CA VAL A 157 -44.30 -4.52 -11.65
C VAL A 157 -45.40 -3.55 -11.19
N VAL A 158 -45.02 -2.37 -10.74
CA VAL A 158 -45.97 -1.26 -10.55
C VAL A 158 -46.05 -0.48 -11.85
N ASN A 159 -47.13 -0.72 -12.59
CA ASN A 159 -47.56 0.13 -13.70
C ASN A 159 -48.03 1.47 -13.13
N GLU A 160 -47.28 2.54 -13.38
CA GLU A 160 -47.82 3.91 -13.34
C GLU A 160 -47.67 4.54 -14.72
N GLU A 161 -48.80 4.57 -15.41
CA GLU A 161 -49.01 5.30 -16.64
C GLU A 161 -49.27 6.80 -16.37
N VAL A 162 -48.80 7.59 -17.33
CA VAL A 162 -49.18 8.96 -17.75
C VAL A 162 -48.84 10.20 -16.89
N GLY A 163 -48.11 11.13 -17.53
CA GLY A 163 -48.00 12.52 -17.08
C GLY A 163 -47.10 13.40 -17.95
N SER A 164 -47.39 13.50 -19.26
CA SER A 164 -46.72 14.43 -20.19
C SER A 164 -47.32 15.84 -20.10
N VAL A 165 -46.52 16.84 -19.67
CA VAL A 165 -46.62 18.29 -19.98
C VAL A 165 -45.21 18.85 -19.68
N GLY A 166 -44.41 19.47 -20.56
CA GLY A 166 -44.70 20.57 -21.48
C GLY A 166 -44.13 21.88 -20.90
N GLY A 167 -43.20 22.54 -21.59
CA GLY A 167 -42.76 23.94 -21.35
C GLY A 167 -41.25 24.08 -21.05
N GLU A 168 -40.41 24.42 -22.03
CA GLU A 168 -40.09 25.79 -22.51
C GLU A 168 -39.35 26.69 -21.49
N GLU A 169 -38.10 27.00 -21.87
CA GLU A 169 -37.55 28.36 -21.93
C GLU A 169 -37.28 29.14 -20.62
N ARG A 170 -35.98 29.36 -20.29
CA ARG A 170 -35.41 30.72 -20.19
C ARG A 170 -33.91 30.78 -19.89
N LEU A 171 -33.25 31.56 -20.76
CA LEU A 171 -32.02 32.34 -20.58
C LEU A 171 -31.94 33.10 -19.24
N GLN A 172 -30.73 33.15 -18.65
CA GLN A 172 -30.04 34.30 -18.03
C GLN A 172 -28.77 33.76 -17.34
N ALA A 173 -27.52 34.04 -17.73
CA ALA A 173 -26.78 35.32 -17.79
C ALA A 173 -26.74 36.08 -16.45
N GLN A 174 -25.50 36.38 -16.00
CA GLN A 174 -25.02 37.24 -14.89
C GLN A 174 -24.22 36.41 -13.86
N LYS A 175 -23.01 36.78 -13.43
CA LYS A 175 -22.24 38.03 -13.51
C LYS A 175 -20.75 37.71 -13.42
#